data_AF-A0A7Y6AJU7-F1
#
_entry.id   AF-A0A7Y6AJU7-F1
#
_cell.length_a   1.000
_cell.length_b   1.000
_cell.length_c   1.000
_cell.angle_alpha   90.00
_cell.angle_beta   90.00
_cell.angle_gamma   90.00
#
_symmetry.space_group_name_H-M   'P 1'
#
loop_
_entity.id
_entity.type
_entity.pdbx_description
1 polymer ?
#
loop_
_entity_poly.entity_id
_entity_poly.type
_entity_poly.pdbx_seq_one_letter_code
_entity_poly.pdbx_strand_id
1 'polypeptide(L)'
;MAEQAHWGDQIAEPFEGDPALAAWMLVLDVLEMAVVAAEKTLKDPLGPLSARDQPVAALPVERWTPPALHAPLPPEARRRAMALSAAQERVARRLEAAKHDVGRQLQAVSSVPGVGDPSGAIYLDVNG
;
A
#
# COMPACT_ATOMS: atom_id res chain seq x y z
N MET A 1 23.82 -65.31 -22.69
CA MET A 1 22.44 -64.84 -22.47
C MET A 1 22.48 -63.83 -21.35
N ALA A 2 22.33 -62.57 -21.72
CA ALA A 2 22.45 -61.41 -20.86
C ALA A 2 21.05 -60.87 -20.60
N GLU A 3 20.66 -60.73 -19.33
CA GLU A 3 19.63 -59.78 -18.94
C GLU A 3 19.80 -59.47 -17.44
N GLN A 4 20.70 -58.53 -17.17
CA GLN A 4 20.75 -57.84 -15.89
C GLN A 4 19.64 -56.79 -15.94
N ALA A 5 18.53 -57.07 -15.25
CA ALA A 5 17.51 -56.06 -14.98
C ALA A 5 18.04 -55.09 -13.91
N HIS A 6 18.91 -54.19 -14.33
CA HIS A 6 19.21 -52.94 -13.64
C HIS A 6 17.95 -52.07 -13.74
N TRP A 7 16.99 -52.31 -12.85
CA TRP A 7 15.94 -51.33 -12.60
C TRP A 7 16.61 -50.13 -11.97
N GLY A 8 16.79 -49.11 -12.81
CA GLY A 8 17.35 -47.83 -12.46
C GLY A 8 16.71 -47.30 -11.20
N ASP A 9 17.59 -47.03 -10.23
CA ASP A 9 17.65 -45.76 -9.53
C ASP A 9 16.48 -44.86 -9.91
N GLN A 10 15.36 -45.02 -9.20
CA GLN A 10 14.39 -43.95 -9.08
C GLN A 10 15.15 -42.84 -8.36
N ILE A 11 15.84 -42.02 -9.15
CA ILE A 11 16.25 -40.69 -8.73
C ILE A 11 14.94 -40.04 -8.33
N ALA A 12 14.74 -39.96 -7.02
CA ALA A 12 13.76 -39.07 -6.44
C ALA A 12 14.15 -37.69 -6.94
N GLU A 13 13.52 -37.25 -8.02
CA GLU A 13 13.59 -35.87 -8.49
C GLU A 13 13.34 -35.00 -7.26
N PRO A 14 14.32 -34.21 -6.81
CA PRO A 14 14.08 -33.31 -5.70
C PRO A 14 13.00 -32.35 -6.18
N PHE A 15 11.80 -32.46 -5.60
CA PHE A 15 10.80 -31.39 -5.65
C PHE A 15 11.30 -30.22 -4.77
N GLU A 16 12.53 -29.76 -5.01
CA GLU A 16 13.02 -28.47 -4.56
C GLU A 16 12.18 -27.44 -5.30
N GLY A 17 11.21 -26.87 -4.57
CA GLY A 17 10.23 -25.94 -5.15
C GLY A 17 10.92 -24.85 -5.96
N ASP A 18 10.37 -24.56 -7.15
CA ASP A 18 10.92 -23.57 -8.07
C ASP A 18 11.21 -22.25 -7.32
N PRO A 19 12.49 -21.84 -7.17
CA PRO A 19 12.86 -20.66 -6.40
C PRO A 19 12.27 -19.38 -7.02
N ALA A 20 12.02 -19.36 -8.33
CA ALA A 20 11.36 -18.24 -8.99
C ALA A 20 9.89 -18.14 -8.56
N LEU A 21 9.17 -19.26 -8.53
CA LEU A 21 7.81 -19.31 -8.02
C LEU A 21 7.73 -18.87 -6.55
N ALA A 22 8.65 -19.36 -5.70
CA ALA A 22 8.71 -18.96 -4.30
C ALA A 22 8.93 -17.43 -4.14
N ALA A 23 9.86 -16.85 -4.90
CA ALA A 23 10.10 -15.41 -4.90
C ALA A 23 8.86 -14.60 -5.34
N TRP A 24 8.17 -15.06 -6.38
CA TRP A 24 6.92 -14.44 -6.84
C TRP A 24 5.82 -14.52 -5.78
N MET A 25 5.68 -15.65 -5.08
CA MET A 25 4.68 -15.80 -4.03
C MET A 25 4.92 -14.82 -2.87
N LEU A 26 6.17 -14.68 -2.42
CA LEU A 26 6.54 -13.70 -1.38
C LEU A 26 6.22 -12.26 -1.80
N VAL A 27 6.52 -11.90 -3.04
CA VAL A 27 6.20 -10.56 -3.56
C VAL A 27 4.70 -10.33 -3.63
N LEU A 28 3.92 -11.32 -4.09
CA LEU A 28 2.47 -11.21 -4.13
C LEU A 28 1.87 -11.08 -2.72
N ASP A 29 2.40 -11.78 -1.71
CA ASP A 29 1.97 -11.66 -0.32
C ASP A 29 2.18 -10.23 0.22
N VAL A 30 3.37 -9.65 -0.02
CA VAL A 30 3.68 -8.28 0.40
C VAL A 30 2.75 -7.26 -0.28
N LEU A 31 2.52 -7.42 -1.59
CA LEU A 31 1.64 -6.54 -2.35
C LEU A 31 0.17 -6.66 -1.90
N GLU A 32 -0.30 -7.86 -1.59
CA GLU A 32 -1.64 -8.07 -1.03
C GLU A 32 -1.80 -7.42 0.34
N MET A 33 -0.80 -7.58 1.22
CA MET A 33 -0.81 -6.93 2.52
C MET A 33 -0.84 -5.39 2.40
N ALA A 34 -0.10 -4.83 1.44
CA ALA A 34 -0.13 -3.40 1.16
C ALA A 34 -1.52 -2.92 0.67
N VAL A 35 -2.20 -3.71 -0.15
CA VAL A 35 -3.58 -3.41 -0.59
C VAL A 35 -4.54 -3.41 0.60
N VAL A 36 -4.46 -4.42 1.47
CA VAL A 36 -5.29 -4.49 2.68
C VAL A 36 -5.05 -3.30 3.60
N ALA A 37 -3.79 -2.89 3.79
CA ALA A 37 -3.45 -1.72 4.57
C ALA A 37 -4.05 -0.43 3.96
N ALA A 38 -3.90 -0.24 2.64
CA ALA A 38 -4.49 0.91 1.95
C ALA A 38 -6.03 0.94 2.06
N GLU A 39 -6.69 -0.21 1.93
CA GLU A 39 -8.14 -0.31 2.13
C GLU A 39 -8.57 0.04 3.55
N LYS A 40 -7.79 -0.36 4.56
CA LYS A 40 -8.05 0.00 5.96
C LYS A 40 -7.93 1.51 6.17
N THR A 41 -6.88 2.14 5.66
CA THR A 41 -6.72 3.60 5.71
C THR A 41 -7.86 4.33 4.99
N LEU A 42 -8.36 3.82 3.87
CA LEU A 42 -9.51 4.43 3.20
C LEU A 42 -10.82 4.32 3.99
N LYS A 43 -10.98 3.28 4.82
CA LYS A 43 -12.17 3.11 5.68
C LYS A 43 -12.11 4.02 6.91
N ASP A 44 -10.92 4.24 7.43
CA ASP A 44 -10.68 5.07 8.60
C ASP A 44 -9.47 5.98 8.34
N PRO A 45 -9.66 7.09 7.60
CA PRO A 45 -8.57 7.97 7.17
C PRO A 45 -7.97 8.76 8.33
N LEU A 46 -8.69 8.91 9.44
CA LEU A 46 -8.21 9.60 10.63
C LEU A 46 -7.56 8.63 11.60
N GLY A 47 -7.98 7.36 11.65
CA GLY A 47 -7.33 6.34 12.47
C GLY A 47 -7.11 6.83 13.92
N PRO A 48 -5.92 6.60 14.52
CA PRO A 48 -5.56 7.10 15.85
C PRO A 48 -5.57 8.63 15.99
N LEU A 49 -5.52 9.38 14.88
CA LEU A 49 -5.56 10.86 14.86
C LEU A 49 -6.95 11.41 15.20
N SER A 50 -7.97 10.54 15.32
CA SER A 50 -9.25 10.91 15.94
C SER A 50 -9.12 11.26 17.42
N ALA A 51 -8.01 10.88 18.09
CA ALA A 51 -7.69 11.34 19.42
C ALA A 51 -7.32 12.83 19.38
N ARG A 52 -8.23 13.67 19.90
CA ARG A 52 -8.04 15.12 20.02
C ARG A 52 -6.74 15.45 20.79
N ASP A 53 -6.05 16.48 20.32
CA ASP A 53 -4.95 17.23 20.96
C ASP A 53 -3.49 16.85 20.71
N GLN A 54 -3.15 16.08 19.67
CA GLN A 54 -1.74 15.95 19.25
C GLN A 54 -1.42 16.67 17.94
N PRO A 55 -0.44 17.59 17.91
CA PRO A 55 0.08 18.14 16.67
C PRO A 55 0.67 16.97 15.86
N VAL A 56 0.06 16.68 14.72
CA VAL A 56 0.51 15.63 13.82
C VAL A 56 1.80 16.13 13.16
N ALA A 57 2.95 15.75 13.71
CA ALA A 57 4.20 15.86 12.99
C ALA A 57 4.03 15.10 11.65
N ALA A 58 4.35 15.75 10.54
CA ALA A 58 4.33 15.09 9.24
C ALA A 58 5.24 13.86 9.31
N LEU A 59 4.65 12.67 9.34
CA LEU A 59 5.40 11.42 9.33
C LEU A 59 6.29 11.41 8.08
N PRO A 60 7.55 10.95 8.18
CA PRO A 60 8.40 10.79 7.01
C PRO A 60 7.64 9.94 5.99
N VAL A 61 7.41 10.49 4.80
CA VAL A 61 6.85 9.74 3.68
C VAL A 61 7.95 8.78 3.24
N GLU A 62 8.03 7.63 3.87
CA GLU A 62 8.84 6.54 3.37
C GLU A 62 8.26 6.17 2.00
N ARG A 63 8.96 6.59 0.93
CA ARG A 63 8.48 6.40 -0.43
C ARG A 63 8.47 4.90 -0.69
N TRP A 64 7.29 4.38 -1.00
CA TRP A 64 7.12 2.99 -1.41
C TRP A 64 8.07 2.66 -2.57
N THR A 65 8.83 1.58 -2.42
CA THR A 65 9.73 1.07 -3.45
C THR A 65 9.16 -0.24 -3.99
N PRO A 66 8.98 -0.38 -5.32
CA PRO A 66 8.45 -1.61 -5.89
C PRO A 66 9.42 -2.79 -5.65
N PRO A 67 8.90 -3.99 -5.33
CA PRO A 67 9.73 -5.18 -5.21
C PRO A 67 10.38 -5.50 -6.56
N ALA A 68 11.69 -5.76 -6.55
CA ALA A 68 12.45 -6.11 -7.75
C ALA A 68 12.40 -7.63 -7.97
N LEU A 69 11.91 -8.05 -9.13
CA LEU A 69 11.98 -9.44 -9.59
C LEU A 69 12.56 -9.48 -11.00
N HIS A 70 13.52 -10.38 -11.21
CA HIS A 70 14.20 -10.56 -12.50
C HIS A 70 13.66 -11.77 -13.28
N ALA A 71 12.86 -12.63 -12.63
CA ALA A 71 12.23 -13.78 -13.27
C ALA A 71 10.87 -13.39 -13.88
N PRO A 72 10.49 -13.96 -15.05
CA PRO A 72 9.14 -13.80 -15.59
C PRO A 72 8.09 -14.38 -14.63
N LEU A 73 6.84 -13.90 -14.72
CA LEU A 73 5.74 -14.38 -13.89
C LEU A 73 5.38 -15.84 -14.24
N PRO A 74 5.49 -16.79 -13.29
CA PRO A 74 5.12 -18.18 -13.51
C PRO A 74 3.61 -18.33 -13.78
N PRO A 75 3.19 -19.29 -14.63
CA PRO A 75 1.79 -19.50 -14.95
C PRO A 75 0.92 -19.80 -13.72
N GLU A 76 1.47 -20.45 -12.70
CA GLU A 76 0.83 -20.77 -11.42
C GLU A 76 0.43 -19.49 -10.65
N ALA A 77 1.27 -18.46 -10.72
CA ALA A 77 1.06 -17.18 -10.05
C ALA A 77 0.13 -16.23 -10.83
N ARG A 78 -0.10 -16.49 -12.12
CA ARG A 78 -0.84 -15.59 -13.04
C ARG A 78 -2.22 -15.21 -12.54
N ARG A 79 -3.03 -16.19 -12.13
CA ARG A 79 -4.40 -15.95 -11.67
C ARG A 79 -4.42 -15.01 -10.45
N ARG A 80 -3.52 -15.25 -9.50
CA ARG A 80 -3.38 -14.45 -8.28
C ARG A 80 -2.93 -13.03 -8.61
N ALA A 81 -1.90 -12.88 -9.45
CA ALA A 81 -1.41 -11.58 -9.90
C ALA A 81 -2.50 -10.75 -10.61
N MET A 82 -3.34 -11.38 -11.45
CA MET A 82 -4.45 -10.70 -12.11
C MET A 82 -5.52 -10.23 -11.11
N ALA A 83 -5.90 -11.08 -10.15
CA ALA A 83 -6.85 -10.71 -9.11
C ALA A 83 -6.33 -9.55 -8.25
N LEU A 84 -5.05 -9.59 -7.88
CA LEU A 84 -4.36 -8.54 -7.15
C LEU A 84 -4.32 -7.23 -7.93
N SER A 85 -3.98 -7.28 -9.22
CA SER A 85 -3.99 -6.08 -10.09
C SER A 85 -5.37 -5.43 -10.14
N ALA A 86 -6.44 -6.21 -10.29
CA ALA A 86 -7.79 -5.68 -10.27
C ALA A 86 -8.17 -5.06 -8.90
N ALA A 87 -7.69 -5.64 -7.80
CA ALA A 87 -7.88 -5.07 -6.46
C ALA A 87 -7.13 -3.75 -6.29
N GLN A 88 -5.86 -3.71 -6.68
CA GLN A 88 -5.03 -2.50 -6.66
C GLN A 88 -5.69 -1.37 -7.45
N GLU A 89 -6.22 -1.65 -8.63
CA GLU A 89 -6.88 -0.65 -9.47
C GLU A 89 -8.16 -0.09 -8.82
N ARG A 90 -8.97 -0.93 -8.15
CA ARG A 90 -10.13 -0.46 -7.39
C ARG A 90 -9.74 0.43 -6.22
N VAL A 91 -8.68 0.08 -5.49
CA VAL A 91 -8.17 0.89 -4.37
C VAL A 91 -7.61 2.21 -4.88
N ALA A 92 -6.84 2.21 -5.96
CA ALA A 92 -6.29 3.42 -6.57
C ALA A 92 -7.39 4.41 -6.96
N ARG A 93 -8.46 3.93 -7.61
CA ARG A 93 -9.63 4.76 -7.93
C ARG A 93 -10.28 5.39 -6.70
N ARG A 94 -10.45 4.61 -5.64
CA ARG A 94 -11.04 5.09 -4.38
C ARG A 94 -10.16 6.11 -3.67
N LEU A 95 -8.85 5.91 -3.69
CA LEU A 95 -7.88 6.85 -3.11
C LEU A 95 -7.90 8.18 -3.87
N GLU A 96 -7.95 8.15 -5.20
CA GLU A 96 -8.01 9.37 -5.99
C GLU A 96 -9.33 10.13 -5.74
N ALA A 97 -10.45 9.43 -5.61
CA ALA A 97 -11.72 10.05 -5.21
C ALA A 97 -11.63 10.72 -3.82
N ALA A 98 -11.08 10.00 -2.83
CA ALA A 98 -10.89 10.53 -1.48
C ALA A 98 -9.99 11.78 -1.46
N LYS A 99 -8.90 11.78 -2.24
CA LYS A 99 -8.01 12.93 -2.40
C LYS A 99 -8.75 14.15 -2.96
N HIS A 100 -9.59 13.97 -3.98
CA HIS A 100 -10.42 15.05 -4.51
C HIS A 100 -11.40 15.57 -3.46
N ASP A 101 -12.02 14.70 -2.67
CA ASP A 101 -12.97 15.08 -1.62
C ASP A 101 -12.29 15.90 -0.51
N VAL A 102 -11.12 15.45 -0.03
CA VAL A 102 -10.30 16.20 0.95
C VAL A 102 -9.90 17.55 0.38
N GLY A 103 -9.50 17.63 -0.89
CA GLY A 103 -9.18 18.90 -1.55
C GLY A 103 -10.36 19.88 -1.54
N ARG A 104 -11.58 19.41 -1.85
CA ARG A 104 -12.80 20.25 -1.79
C ARG A 104 -13.13 20.70 -0.37
N GLN A 105 -12.99 19.80 0.61
CA GLN A 105 -13.22 20.11 2.02
C GLN A 105 -12.23 21.16 2.53
N LEU A 106 -10.94 21.04 2.20
CA LEU A 106 -9.93 22.02 2.57
C LEU A 106 -10.21 23.38 1.95
N GLN A 107 -10.58 23.43 0.66
CA GLN A 107 -10.98 24.67 -0.01
C GLN A 107 -12.16 25.34 0.69
N ALA A 108 -13.20 24.58 1.04
CA ALA A 108 -14.35 25.10 1.78
C ALA A 108 -13.95 25.67 3.15
N VAL A 109 -13.12 24.97 3.93
CA VAL A 109 -12.64 25.46 5.23
C VAL A 109 -11.80 26.73 5.08
N SER A 110 -10.89 26.78 4.09
CA SER A 110 -10.04 27.94 3.85
C SER A 110 -10.80 29.18 3.36
N SER A 111 -12.01 29.01 2.84
CA SER A 111 -12.86 30.11 2.36
C SER A 111 -13.62 30.83 3.47
N VAL A 112 -13.60 30.30 4.71
CA VAL A 112 -14.26 30.92 5.88
C VAL A 112 -13.38 32.05 6.41
N PRO A 113 -13.87 33.32 6.44
CA PRO A 113 -13.12 34.42 7.02
C PRO A 113 -12.78 34.17 8.50
N GLY A 114 -11.52 34.37 8.88
CA GLY A 114 -11.02 34.19 10.26
C GLY A 114 -10.51 32.79 10.61
N VAL A 115 -10.60 31.80 9.70
CA VAL A 115 -9.98 30.47 9.86
C VAL A 115 -8.66 30.47 9.08
N GLY A 116 -7.53 30.43 9.78
CA GLY A 116 -6.18 30.40 9.18
C GLY A 116 -5.47 31.75 9.13
N ASP A 117 -6.14 32.84 9.50
CA ASP A 117 -5.47 34.13 9.73
C ASP A 117 -4.85 34.08 11.15
N PRO A 118 -3.51 34.16 11.31
CA PRO A 118 -2.93 34.26 12.64
C PRO A 118 -3.51 35.54 13.25
N SER A 119 -4.34 35.40 14.29
CA SER A 119 -4.99 36.51 14.98
C SER A 119 -3.96 37.62 15.19
N GLY A 120 -4.03 38.67 14.38
CA GLY A 120 -3.09 39.77 14.43
C GLY A 120 -3.15 40.33 15.84
N ALA A 121 -2.01 40.35 16.53
CA ALA A 121 -1.94 40.89 17.89
C ALA A 121 -2.41 42.36 17.85
N ILE A 122 -3.63 42.61 18.33
CA ILE A 122 -4.18 43.95 18.44
C ILE A 122 -3.55 44.59 19.69
N TYR A 123 -2.62 45.52 19.48
CA TYR A 123 -2.14 46.38 20.56
C TYR A 123 -3.18 47.47 20.81
N LEU A 124 -3.88 47.35 21.93
CA LEU A 124 -4.77 48.40 22.46
C LEU A 124 -3.91 49.34 23.30
N ASP A 125 -3.60 50.53 22.78
CA ASP A 125 -2.98 51.59 23.57
C ASP A 125 -4.07 52.20 24.47
N VAL A 126 -3.90 52.08 25.77
CA VAL A 126 -4.84 52.56 26.79
C VAL A 126 -4.51 53.98 27.29
N ASN A 127 -3.77 54.76 26.50
CA ASN A 127 -3.52 56.18 26.81
C ASN A 127 -4.02 57.10 25.69
N GLY A 128 -5.29 57.50 25.78
CA GLY A 128 -5.89 58.60 25.02
C GLY A 128 -6.73 59.48 25.92
#